data_AF-A0AAJ2NSQ2-F1
#
_entry.id   AF-A0AAJ2NSQ2-F1
#
_cell.length_a   1.000
_cell.length_b   1.000
_cell.length_c   1.000
_cell.angle_alpha   90.00
_cell.angle_beta   90.00
_cell.angle_gamma   90.00
#
_symmetry.space_group_name_H-M   'P 1'
#
loop_
_entity.id
_entity.type
_entity.pdbx_description
1 polymer ?
#
loop_
_entity_poly.entity_id
_entity_poly.type
_entity_poly.pdbx_seq_one_letter_code
_entity_poly.pdbx_strand_id
1 'polypeptide(L)' 'KNHLQKAIELNPKFHEAYFNLALINLEENDLQEAKGNAEKAAKLKPGHKEYLNLVREINQHLEAGAGE' A
#
# COMPACT_ATOMS: atom_id res chain seq x y z
N LYS A 1 -11.87 4.41 -2.08
CA LYS A 1 -11.30 4.43 -0.70
C LYS A 1 -12.31 4.05 0.39
N ASN A 2 -13.51 4.65 0.45
CA ASN A 2 -14.45 4.47 1.56
C ASN A 2 -14.83 3.00 1.90
N HIS A 3 -15.07 2.17 0.89
CA HIS A 3 -15.35 0.74 1.11
C HIS A 3 -14.16 -0.03 1.70
N LEU A 4 -12.94 0.34 1.32
CA LEU A 4 -11.71 -0.29 1.80
C LEU A 4 -11.41 0.13 3.24
N GLN A 5 -11.65 1.40 3.57
CA GLN A 5 -11.54 1.91 4.95
C GLN A 5 -12.52 1.18 5.87
N LYS A 6 -13.79 1.06 5.45
CA LYS A 6 -14.78 0.28 6.21
C LYS A 6 -14.39 -1.19 6.35
N ALA A 7 -13.81 -1.79 5.31
CA ALA A 7 -13.32 -3.17 5.37
C ALA A 7 -12.16 -3.33 6.37
N ILE A 8 -11.29 -2.33 6.49
CA ILE A 8 -10.22 -2.28 7.49
C ILE A 8 -10.77 -2.06 8.90
N GLU A 9 -11.81 -1.24 9.06
CA GLU A 9 -12.48 -1.05 10.35
C GLU A 9 -13.14 -2.34 10.83
N LEU A 10 -13.81 -3.07 9.93
CA LEU A 10 -14.45 -4.36 10.24
C LEU A 10 -13.43 -5.48 10.43
N ASN A 11 -12.34 -5.47 9.65
CA ASN A 11 -11.28 -6.45 9.73
C ASN A 11 -9.91 -5.79 9.53
N PRO A 12 -9.22 -5.41 10.62
CA PRO A 12 -7.90 -4.77 10.55
C PRO A 12 -6.79 -5.72 10.08
N LYS A 13 -7.09 -7.00 9.83
CA LYS A 13 -6.17 -7.97 9.24
C LYS A 13 -6.48 -8.23 7.75
N PHE A 14 -7.40 -7.47 7.16
CA PHE A 14 -7.77 -7.63 5.76
C PHE A 14 -6.71 -7.00 4.85
N HIS A 15 -5.64 -7.77 4.62
CA HIS A 15 -4.48 -7.38 3.84
C HIS A 15 -4.82 -6.86 2.44
N GLU A 16 -5.85 -7.42 1.80
CA GLU A 16 -6.28 -7.02 0.45
C GLU A 16 -6.85 -5.61 0.41
N ALA A 17 -7.54 -5.15 1.46
CA ALA A 17 -8.01 -3.77 1.52
C ALA A 17 -6.86 -2.77 1.68
N TYR A 18 -5.84 -3.12 2.47
CA TYR A 18 -4.61 -2.32 2.54
C TYR A 18 -3.89 -2.28 1.20
N PHE A 19 -3.78 -3.41 0.49
CA PHE A 19 -3.18 -3.44 -0.84
C PHE A 19 -3.93 -2.56 -1.85
N ASN A 20 -5.26 -2.65 -1.89
CA ASN A 20 -6.06 -1.81 -2.79
C ASN A 20 -5.99 -0.32 -2.43
N LEU A 21 -5.91 0.04 -1.14
CA LEU A 21 -5.69 1.43 -0.74
C LEU A 21 -4.30 1.91 -1.16
N ALA A 22 -3.28 1.06 -1.08
CA ALA A 22 -1.94 1.40 -1.51
C ALA A 22 -1.88 1.70 -3.02
N LEU A 23 -2.57 0.90 -3.84
CA LEU A 23 -2.68 1.15 -5.28
C LEU A 23 -3.38 2.49 -5.58
N ILE A 24 -4.52 2.76 -4.94
CA ILE A 24 -5.23 4.03 -5.14
C ILE A 24 -4.34 5.21 -4.72
N ASN A 25 -3.65 5.11 -3.58
CA ASN A 25 -2.75 6.17 -3.12
C ASN A 25 -1.56 6.36 -4.05
N LEU A 26 -1.03 5.28 -4.63
CA LEU A 26 0.03 5.35 -5.63
C LEU A 26 -0.45 6.10 -6.89
N GLU A 27 -1.65 5.80 -7.38
CA GLU A 27 -2.28 6.50 -8.51
C GLU A 27 -2.53 7.99 -8.22
N GLU A 28 -2.87 8.33 -6.97
CA GLU A 28 -3.02 9.72 -6.51
C GLU A 28 -1.70 10.41 -6.18
N ASN A 29 -0.56 9.75 -6.42
CA ASN A 29 0.79 10.23 -6.11
C ASN A 29 1.04 10.46 -4.60
N ASP A 30 0.17 9.95 -3.73
CA ASP A 30 0.34 9.96 -2.29
C ASP A 30 1.23 8.79 -1.85
N LEU A 31 2.50 8.90 -2.22
CA LEU A 31 3.48 7.82 -2.08
C LEU A 31 3.73 7.43 -0.61
N GLN A 32 3.58 8.38 0.32
CA GLN A 32 3.74 8.14 1.75
C GLN A 32 2.63 7.24 2.29
N GLU A 33 1.36 7.57 2.04
CA GLU A 33 0.27 6.67 2.45
C GLU A 33 0.28 5.36 1.66
N ALA A 34 0.62 5.39 0.36
CA ALA A 34 0.72 4.19 -0.46
C ALA A 34 1.69 3.18 0.18
N LYS A 35 2.88 3.66 0.57
CA LYS A 35 3.90 2.85 1.24
C LYS A 35 3.37 2.24 2.53
N GLY A 36 2.78 3.06 3.41
CA GLY A 36 2.25 2.58 4.69
C GLY A 36 1.22 1.48 4.54
N ASN A 37 0.32 1.62 3.56
CA ASN A 37 -0.70 0.63 3.25
C ASN A 37 -0.09 -0.65 2.63
N ALA A 38 0.83 -0.52 1.68
CA ALA A 38 1.48 -1.68 1.03
C ALA A 38 2.32 -2.49 2.03
N GLU A 39 3.08 -1.81 2.90
CA GLU A 39 3.85 -2.45 3.96
C GLU A 39 2.95 -3.21 4.95
N LYS A 40 1.77 -2.65 5.27
CA LYS A 40 0.81 -3.31 6.16
C LYS A 40 0.21 -4.56 5.51
N ALA A 41 -0.12 -4.51 4.22
CA ALA A 41 -0.55 -5.68 3.46
C ALA A 41 0.52 -6.79 3.48
N ALA A 42 1.79 -6.43 3.20
CA ALA A 42 2.92 -7.36 3.23
C ALA A 42 3.17 -7.98 4.61
N LYS A 43 3.04 -7.19 5.69
CA LYS A 43 3.16 -7.66 7.08
C LYS A 43 2.05 -8.62 7.48
N LEU A 44 0.82 -8.37 7.02
CA LEU A 44 -0.35 -9.21 7.34
C LEU A 44 -0.35 -10.53 6.55
N LYS A 45 0.16 -10.53 5.31
CA LYS A 45 0.29 -11.72 4.47
C LYS A 45 1.73 -11.86 3.94
N PRO A 46 2.68 -12.27 4.80
CA PRO A 46 4.03 -12.56 4.35
C PRO A 46 4.00 -13.70 3.33
N GLY A 47 4.72 -13.54 2.22
CA GLY A 47 4.78 -14.50 1.11
C GLY A 47 3.94 -14.14 -0.12
N HIS A 48 3.10 -13.10 -0.04
CA HIS A 48 2.41 -12.58 -1.21
C HIS A 48 3.33 -11.64 -2.01
N LYS A 49 3.91 -12.16 -3.10
CA LYS A 49 4.93 -11.45 -3.90
C LYS A 49 4.46 -10.10 -4.41
N GLU A 50 3.20 -9.99 -4.83
CA GLU A 50 2.57 -8.74 -5.28
C GLU A 50 2.72 -7.62 -4.26
N TYR A 51 2.58 -7.91 -2.96
CA TYR A 51 2.63 -6.90 -1.91
C TYR A 51 4.05 -6.37 -1.75
N LEU A 52 5.04 -7.27 -1.82
CA LEU A 52 6.45 -6.89 -1.78
C LEU A 52 6.85 -6.10 -3.04
N ASN A 53 6.32 -6.48 -4.20
CA ASN A 53 6.59 -5.80 -5.45
C ASN A 53 6.05 -4.37 -5.43
N LEU A 54 4.82 -4.18 -4.93
CA LEU A 54 4.22 -2.86 -4.77
C LEU A 54 5.02 -1.98 -3.78
N VAL A 55 5.46 -2.53 -2.64
CA VAL A 55 6.33 -1.79 -1.70
C VAL A 55 7.62 -1.34 -2.39
N ARG A 56 8.23 -2.20 -3.20
CA ARG A 56 9.45 -1.87 -3.93
C ARG A 56 9.21 -0.76 -4.95
N GLU A 57 8.15 -0.87 -5.74
CA GLU A 57 7.76 0.13 -6.73
C GLU A 57 7.54 1.50 -6.07
N ILE A 58 6.75 1.56 -5.00
CA ILE A 58 6.50 2.81 -4.25
C ILE A 58 7.80 3.44 -3.74
N ASN A 59 8.73 2.63 -3.22
CA ASN A 59 10.02 3.16 -2.77
C ASN A 59 10.84 3.74 -3.93
N GLN A 60 10.83 3.10 -5.11
CA GLN A 60 11.51 3.64 -6.29
C GLN A 60 10.94 5.00 -6.69
N HIS A 61 9.62 5.18 -6.65
CA HIS A 61 8.98 6.47 -6.91
C HIS A 61 9.37 7.53 -5.86
N LEU A 62 9.45 7.16 -4.59
CA LEU A 62 9.88 8.06 -3.51
C LEU A 62 11.33 8.52 -3.67
N GLU A 63 12.22 7.60 -4.03
CA GLU A 63 13.64 7.88 -4.25
C GLU A 63 13.86 8.74 -5.50
N ALA A 64 13.08 8.50 -6.57
CA ALA A 64 13.15 9.29 -7.80
C ALA A 64 12.69 10.75 -7.60
N GLY A 65 11.68 10.99 -6.76
CA GLY A 65 11.19 12.34 -6.46
C GLY A 65 12.01 13.11 -5.43
N ALA A 66 12.90 12.46 -4.69
CA ALA A 66 13.77 13.11 -3.69
C ALA A 66 15.07 13.67 -4.29
N GLY A 67 15.28 13.52 -5.60
CA GLY A 67 16.49 13.89 -6.31
C GLY A 67 16.45 15.22 -7.07
N GLU A 68 15.37 16.00 -6.99
CA GLU A 68 15.22 17.30 -7.66
C GLU A 68 15.35 18.49 -6.69
#